data_AF-A0A399ZSY3-F1
#
_entry.id   AF-A0A399ZSY3-F1
#
_cell.length_a   1.000
_cell.length_b   1.000
_cell.length_c   1.000
_cell.angle_alpha   90.00
_cell.angle_beta   90.00
_cell.angle_gamma   90.00
#
_symmetry.space_group_name_H-M   'P 1'
#
loop_
_entity.id
_entity.type
_entity.pdbx_description
1 polymer ?
#
loop_
_entity_poly.entity_id
_entity_poly.type
_entity_poly.pdbx_seq_one_letter_code
_entity_poly.pdbx_strand_id
1 'polypeptide(L)'
;MAVTFLSMNDHDLLEQYEPVLRFAKSERFFPMAVEHYLERCLILPSGPLGAANLMFHLNEPPATMIGKLDGGQYFLRFINEPLYDSDAWVWLGVLSVLAIGAGYYFIGWAGVEIAVLLALIAALILFMLASTIRLRIIPAAFAALVFAALLAAPIWFFLRPNETVGVGIEYLVLLPVYLILLIYLSIRTMKFIFDRILPEGPGLVMDMLSLSTETIARKSYFEYAKILEKDNQPVYYGRVVREQDAEGNNWTILQYHFFYAFNDWRLAANGMNHHEGDWEMTAVYLKNDSPYAVLFSQHGAGNLELWDKVIKAKDKNEKDTTHPVVYVALGSHANYSKPEIIRTSNLYSAGRVQRFLYWMDGLIHYLFLIFNPSQKARQIALKELTASHTNFLAEDAFIYMRDEADHYVVSLPMEIASGDGFRIGYQGENLREPVVKSTSYLKRVMSDRKVTRPPVKEWRRVVLNPEPDWVNYKGLWGVKSLLSDESGPPGPKWARPDKAFNINPRVRWEKPLEWLRMLEKNKGR
;
A
#
# COMPACT_ATOMS: atom_id res chain seq x y z
N MET A 1 25.74 -33.00 43.39
CA MET A 1 25.89 -31.94 42.37
C MET A 1 24.51 -31.67 41.81
N ALA A 2 23.90 -30.54 42.17
CA ALA A 2 22.70 -30.08 41.49
C ALA A 2 23.13 -29.54 40.13
N VAL A 3 22.71 -30.18 39.05
CA VAL A 3 22.85 -29.64 37.70
C VAL A 3 21.85 -28.50 37.61
N THR A 4 22.32 -27.28 37.83
CA THR A 4 21.57 -26.07 37.51
C THR A 4 21.42 -26.07 35.98
N PHE A 5 20.26 -26.47 35.48
CA PHE A 5 19.88 -26.17 34.11
C PHE A 5 19.87 -24.64 33.99
N LEU A 6 20.91 -24.08 33.38
CA LEU A 6 20.91 -22.68 32.98
C LEU A 6 19.74 -22.52 32.00
N SER A 7 18.68 -21.86 32.46
CA SER A 7 17.60 -21.41 31.58
C SER A 7 18.24 -20.59 30.46
N MET A 8 17.99 -20.94 29.20
CA MET A 8 18.48 -20.16 28.05
C MET A 8 18.09 -18.70 28.20
N ASN A 9 19.03 -17.79 27.92
CA ASN A 9 18.77 -16.36 27.94
C ASN A 9 17.81 -15.98 26.79
N ASP A 10 17.10 -14.87 26.90
CA ASP A 10 16.14 -14.38 25.90
C ASP A 10 16.76 -14.28 24.50
N HIS A 11 18.04 -13.88 24.43
CA HIS A 11 18.80 -13.83 23.19
C HIS A 11 18.93 -15.20 22.52
N ASP A 12 19.27 -16.24 23.29
CA ASP A 12 19.48 -17.59 22.76
C ASP A 12 18.15 -18.22 22.32
N LEU A 13 17.06 -17.95 23.07
CA LEU A 13 15.72 -18.41 22.70
C LEU A 13 15.24 -17.76 21.40
N LEU A 14 15.43 -16.45 21.25
CA LEU A 14 15.11 -15.73 20.02
C LEU A 14 15.96 -16.21 18.84
N GLU A 15 17.24 -16.56 19.07
CA GLU A 15 18.10 -17.13 18.04
C GLU A 15 17.61 -18.50 17.58
N GLN A 16 17.31 -19.37 18.55
CA GLN A 16 16.95 -20.75 18.28
C GLN A 16 15.72 -20.84 17.37
N TYR A 17 14.76 -19.95 17.54
CA TYR A 17 13.50 -19.96 16.79
C TYR A 17 13.38 -18.78 15.81
N GLU A 18 14.50 -18.15 15.41
CA GLU A 18 14.44 -16.99 14.52
C GLU A 18 13.77 -17.35 13.17
N PRO A 19 12.86 -16.52 12.64
CA PRO A 19 12.17 -16.82 11.40
C PRO A 19 13.03 -16.57 10.17
N VAL A 20 12.75 -17.33 9.12
CA VAL A 20 13.27 -17.10 7.76
C VAL A 20 12.20 -16.43 6.92
N LEU A 21 12.44 -15.21 6.45
CA LEU A 21 11.50 -14.51 5.57
C LEU A 21 11.79 -14.80 4.10
N ARG A 22 10.73 -15.10 3.34
CA ARG A 22 10.73 -15.37 1.90
C ARG A 22 9.91 -14.30 1.18
N PHE A 23 10.56 -13.53 0.32
CA PHE A 23 9.95 -12.42 -0.41
C PHE A 23 9.74 -12.76 -1.88
N ALA A 24 8.80 -12.08 -2.52
CA ALA A 24 8.63 -12.12 -3.97
C ALA A 24 9.80 -11.44 -4.71
N LYS A 25 10.05 -11.85 -5.96
CA LYS A 25 11.19 -11.32 -6.75
C LYS A 25 11.20 -9.80 -6.88
N SER A 26 10.01 -9.20 -6.96
CA SER A 26 9.81 -7.78 -7.19
C SER A 26 9.62 -6.96 -5.91
N GLU A 27 9.87 -7.53 -4.72
CA GLU A 27 9.83 -6.78 -3.46
C GLU A 27 10.87 -5.65 -3.43
N ARG A 28 10.44 -4.48 -2.95
CA ARG A 28 11.26 -3.25 -2.87
C ARG A 28 11.72 -2.95 -1.45
N PHE A 29 10.94 -3.30 -0.45
CA PHE A 29 11.19 -2.93 0.93
C PHE A 29 11.47 -4.19 1.76
N PHE A 30 12.57 -4.17 2.50
CA PHE A 30 12.95 -5.25 3.42
C PHE A 30 13.07 -4.69 4.84
N PRO A 31 12.97 -5.55 5.88
CA PRO A 31 13.05 -5.12 7.26
C PRO A 31 14.32 -4.33 7.54
N MET A 32 14.20 -3.23 8.28
CA MET A 32 15.29 -2.31 8.58
C MET A 32 15.23 -1.78 10.01
N ALA A 33 16.33 -1.18 10.46
CA ALA A 33 16.38 -0.49 11.74
C ALA A 33 15.48 0.76 11.73
N VAL A 34 14.54 0.84 12.66
CA VAL A 34 13.68 1.98 12.97
C VAL A 34 14.46 3.28 13.08
N GLU A 35 15.65 3.24 13.68
CA GLU A 35 16.49 4.40 13.94
C GLU A 35 16.83 5.15 12.64
N HIS A 36 17.12 4.44 11.55
CA HIS A 36 17.41 5.06 10.25
C HIS A 36 16.19 5.69 9.56
N TYR A 37 15.00 5.19 9.87
CA TYR A 37 13.75 5.79 9.44
C TYR A 37 13.49 7.09 10.22
N LEU A 38 13.64 7.04 11.55
CA LEU A 38 13.47 8.20 12.42
C LEU A 38 14.48 9.32 12.14
N GLU A 39 15.72 8.99 11.77
CA GLU A 39 16.74 9.96 11.30
C GLU A 39 16.27 10.80 10.10
N ARG A 40 15.33 10.29 9.30
CA ARG A 40 14.81 10.95 8.09
C ARG A 40 13.42 11.55 8.28
N CYS A 41 12.69 11.14 9.31
CA CYS A 41 11.32 11.58 9.52
C CYS A 41 11.24 12.98 10.11
N LEU A 42 10.18 13.71 9.76
CA LEU A 42 9.69 14.83 10.56
C LEU A 42 8.51 14.36 11.40
N ILE A 43 8.37 14.89 12.61
CA ILE A 43 7.20 14.67 13.45
C ILE A 43 6.24 15.82 13.24
N LEU A 44 5.01 15.52 12.84
CA LEU A 44 3.99 16.51 12.53
C LEU A 44 2.77 16.34 13.45
N PRO A 45 2.14 17.45 13.88
CA PRO A 45 0.95 17.41 14.72
C PRO A 45 -0.32 17.20 13.88
N SER A 46 -1.26 16.43 14.41
CA SER A 46 -2.60 16.22 13.84
C SER A 46 -3.62 17.31 14.24
N GLY A 47 -3.22 18.30 15.06
CA GLY A 47 -4.11 19.37 15.53
C GLY A 47 -3.39 20.44 16.37
N PRO A 48 -4.10 21.53 16.74
CA PRO A 48 -3.50 22.70 17.41
C PRO A 48 -2.82 22.39 18.74
N LEU A 49 -3.40 21.47 19.53
CA LEU A 49 -2.83 21.06 20.81
C LEU A 49 -1.49 20.31 20.63
N GLY A 50 -1.43 19.42 19.63
CA GLY A 50 -0.18 18.75 19.25
C GLY A 50 0.86 19.74 18.73
N ALA A 51 0.44 20.76 17.96
CA ALA A 51 1.34 21.79 17.46
C ALA A 51 1.96 22.60 18.61
N ALA A 52 1.14 23.02 19.58
CA ALA A 52 1.62 23.74 20.76
C ALA A 52 2.63 22.93 21.58
N ASN A 53 2.39 21.62 21.75
CA ASN A 53 3.32 20.75 22.47
C ASN A 53 4.65 20.54 21.70
N LEU A 54 4.57 20.37 20.37
CA LEU A 54 5.75 20.21 19.52
C LEU A 54 6.70 21.43 19.57
N MET A 55 6.17 22.64 19.81
CA MET A 55 6.99 23.85 19.96
C MET A 55 8.03 23.76 21.06
N PHE A 56 7.76 22.99 22.13
CA PHE A 56 8.71 22.81 23.25
C PHE A 56 9.89 21.90 22.91
N HIS A 57 9.85 21.20 21.78
CA HIS A 57 10.86 20.22 21.38
C HIS A 57 11.55 20.54 20.04
N LEU A 58 11.32 21.70 19.43
CA LEU A 58 11.80 22.04 18.07
C LEU A 58 13.31 21.90 17.84
N ASN A 59 14.13 21.99 18.90
CA ASN A 59 15.58 21.90 18.82
C ASN A 59 16.13 20.47 18.97
N GLU A 60 15.25 19.48 19.21
CA GLU A 60 15.64 18.10 19.41
C GLU A 60 15.49 17.27 18.11
N PRO A 61 16.42 16.34 17.83
CA PRO A 61 16.24 15.38 16.76
C PRO A 61 14.95 14.55 16.92
N PRO A 62 14.25 14.20 15.82
CA PRO A 62 13.05 13.38 15.86
C PRO A 62 13.21 12.07 16.64
N ALA A 63 14.35 11.39 16.49
CA ALA A 63 14.66 10.14 17.18
C ALA A 63 14.71 10.29 18.72
N THR A 64 15.08 11.44 19.26
CA THR A 64 15.11 11.71 20.70
C THR A 64 13.78 12.26 21.21
N MET A 65 13.07 12.99 20.35
CA MET A 65 11.76 13.56 20.67
C MET A 65 10.69 12.48 20.77
N ILE A 66 10.74 11.44 19.93
CA ILE A 66 9.65 10.49 19.76
C ILE A 66 9.21 9.78 21.06
N GLY A 67 10.14 9.53 21.99
CA GLY A 67 9.85 8.93 23.29
C GLY A 67 9.25 9.88 24.33
N LYS A 68 9.39 11.20 24.11
CA LYS A 68 8.90 12.26 25.00
C LYS A 68 7.49 12.71 24.64
N LEU A 69 7.01 12.36 23.46
CA LEU A 69 5.71 12.80 22.97
C LEU A 69 4.59 11.95 23.58
N ASP A 70 3.83 12.59 24.47
CA ASP A 70 2.62 12.01 25.03
C ASP A 70 1.43 12.18 24.07
N GLY A 71 0.78 11.06 23.73
CA GLY A 71 -0.50 11.02 23.02
C GLY A 71 -0.44 10.65 21.54
N GLY A 72 -1.61 10.46 20.93
CA GLY A 72 -1.78 9.98 19.55
C GLY A 72 -1.93 11.06 18.50
N GLN A 73 -1.66 12.30 18.89
CA GLN A 73 -1.88 13.48 18.07
C GLN A 73 -0.72 13.81 17.13
N TYR A 74 0.17 12.85 16.88
CA TYR A 74 1.36 13.01 16.06
C TYR A 74 1.42 11.96 14.97
N PHE A 75 2.05 12.31 13.86
CA PHE A 75 2.38 11.38 12.79
C PHE A 75 3.78 11.68 12.26
N LEU A 76 4.45 10.63 11.79
CA LEU A 76 5.74 10.76 11.12
C LEU A 76 5.52 11.06 9.64
N ARG A 77 6.39 11.86 9.04
CA ARG A 77 6.47 12.04 7.59
C ARG A 77 7.86 11.64 7.13
N PHE A 78 7.97 10.64 6.27
CA PHE A 78 9.27 10.10 5.83
C PHE A 78 9.86 10.91 4.68
N ILE A 79 9.03 11.35 3.73
CA ILE A 79 9.45 12.20 2.62
C ILE A 79 9.24 13.68 2.95
N ASN A 80 10.34 14.43 3.10
CA ASN A 80 10.34 15.78 3.68
C ASN A 80 10.81 16.89 2.72
N GLU A 81 10.44 16.81 1.45
CA GLU A 81 10.73 17.88 0.50
C GLU A 81 9.83 19.11 0.77
N PRO A 82 10.42 20.32 0.92
CA PRO A 82 9.64 21.51 1.19
C PRO A 82 8.78 21.89 -0.02
N LEU A 83 7.63 22.53 0.24
CA LEU A 83 6.66 22.96 -0.79
C LEU A 83 6.15 21.79 -1.65
N TYR A 84 6.12 20.59 -1.09
CA TYR A 84 5.64 19.39 -1.74
C TYR A 84 4.38 18.87 -1.05
N ASP A 85 3.47 18.28 -1.84
CA ASP A 85 2.21 17.69 -1.39
C ASP A 85 1.40 18.57 -0.41
N SER A 86 1.23 18.17 0.86
CA SER A 86 0.47 18.93 1.86
C SER A 86 0.96 20.38 2.04
N ASP A 87 2.28 20.59 1.92
CA ASP A 87 2.90 21.89 2.18
C ASP A 87 2.58 22.87 1.03
N ALA A 88 2.52 22.37 -0.22
CA ALA A 88 2.12 23.16 -1.38
C ALA A 88 0.68 23.67 -1.27
N TRP A 89 -0.23 22.85 -0.74
CA TRP A 89 -1.63 23.23 -0.54
C TRP A 89 -1.80 24.32 0.51
N VAL A 90 -1.05 24.24 1.62
CA VAL A 90 -1.07 25.27 2.66
C VAL A 90 -0.60 26.61 2.08
N TRP A 91 0.53 26.62 1.38
CA TRP A 91 1.05 27.85 0.78
C TRP A 91 0.17 28.39 -0.33
N LEU A 92 -0.44 27.53 -1.14
CA LEU A 92 -1.44 27.95 -2.11
C LEU A 92 -2.60 28.67 -1.41
N GLY A 93 -3.11 28.12 -0.31
CA GLY A 93 -4.17 28.76 0.48
C GLY A 93 -3.77 30.14 0.99
N VAL A 94 -2.60 30.25 1.62
CA VAL A 94 -2.06 31.52 2.14
C VAL A 94 -1.89 32.54 1.02
N LEU A 95 -1.23 32.17 -0.09
CA LEU A 95 -1.00 33.05 -1.23
C LEU A 95 -2.31 33.46 -1.91
N SER A 96 -3.30 32.57 -1.96
CA SER A 96 -4.62 32.88 -2.53
C SER A 96 -5.36 33.93 -1.70
N VAL A 97 -5.33 33.84 -0.36
CA VAL A 97 -5.94 34.84 0.52
C VAL A 97 -5.27 36.20 0.35
N LEU A 98 -3.93 36.23 0.29
CA LEU A 98 -3.17 37.46 0.05
C LEU A 98 -3.48 38.06 -1.33
N ALA A 99 -3.54 37.22 -2.37
CA ALA A 99 -3.85 37.65 -3.74
C ALA A 99 -5.28 38.20 -3.85
N ILE A 100 -6.25 37.59 -3.18
CA ILE A 100 -7.64 38.10 -3.12
C ILE A 100 -7.67 39.48 -2.45
N GLY A 101 -6.99 39.65 -1.31
CA GLY A 101 -6.92 40.93 -0.61
C GLY A 101 -6.26 42.03 -1.44
N ALA A 102 -5.13 41.72 -2.09
CA ALA A 102 -4.44 42.64 -2.99
C ALA A 102 -5.27 42.95 -4.24
N GLY A 103 -5.88 41.94 -4.87
CA GLY A 103 -6.74 42.10 -6.04
C GLY A 103 -7.92 43.02 -5.76
N TYR A 104 -8.59 42.82 -4.62
CA TYR A 104 -9.65 43.72 -4.17
C TYR A 104 -9.15 45.16 -3.96
N TYR A 105 -7.99 45.33 -3.32
CA TYR A 105 -7.43 46.65 -3.04
C TYR A 105 -7.07 47.44 -4.32
N PHE A 106 -6.49 46.80 -5.33
CA PHE A 106 -6.00 47.49 -6.53
C PHE A 106 -7.03 47.64 -7.66
N ILE A 107 -7.89 46.64 -7.87
CA ILE A 107 -8.81 46.59 -9.03
C ILE A 107 -10.21 46.09 -8.65
N GLY A 108 -10.57 46.11 -7.36
CA GLY A 108 -11.91 45.77 -6.88
C GLY A 108 -12.30 44.31 -7.16
N TRP A 109 -13.59 44.06 -7.41
CA TRP A 109 -14.12 42.71 -7.62
C TRP A 109 -13.52 41.98 -8.83
N ALA A 110 -13.13 42.69 -9.88
CA ALA A 110 -12.43 42.09 -11.02
C ALA A 110 -11.09 41.45 -10.58
N GLY A 111 -10.39 42.06 -9.61
CA GLY A 111 -9.17 41.47 -9.05
C GLY A 111 -9.42 40.24 -8.21
N VAL A 112 -10.54 40.19 -7.49
CA VAL A 112 -10.96 38.99 -6.76
C VAL A 112 -11.24 37.86 -7.74
N GLU A 113 -11.98 38.11 -8.82
CA GLU A 113 -12.27 37.11 -9.86
C GLU A 113 -10.98 36.56 -10.50
N ILE A 114 -10.05 37.43 -10.88
CA ILE A 114 -8.75 37.03 -11.44
C ILE A 114 -7.96 36.21 -10.42
N ALA A 115 -7.88 36.65 -9.16
CA ALA A 115 -7.14 35.94 -8.11
C ALA A 115 -7.73 34.55 -7.84
N VAL A 116 -9.06 34.42 -7.79
CA VAL A 116 -9.74 33.13 -7.63
C VAL A 116 -9.48 32.23 -8.83
N LEU A 117 -9.57 32.74 -10.06
CA LEU A 117 -9.30 31.96 -11.26
C LEU A 117 -7.86 31.43 -11.28
N LEU A 118 -6.87 32.29 -10.98
CA LEU A 118 -5.47 31.90 -10.92
C LEU A 118 -5.21 30.88 -9.79
N ALA A 119 -5.86 31.04 -8.64
CA ALA A 119 -5.77 30.10 -7.53
C ALA A 119 -6.33 28.72 -7.91
N LEU A 120 -7.46 28.66 -8.63
CA LEU A 120 -8.04 27.41 -9.13
C LEU A 120 -7.15 26.72 -10.17
N ILE A 121 -6.54 27.49 -11.08
CA ILE A 121 -5.58 26.95 -12.06
C ILE A 121 -4.36 26.38 -11.34
N ALA A 122 -3.79 27.13 -10.39
CA ALA A 122 -2.66 26.68 -9.59
C ALA A 122 -3.01 25.45 -8.75
N ALA A 123 -4.21 25.41 -8.15
CA ALA A 123 -4.73 24.25 -7.43
C ALA A 123 -4.78 23.00 -8.33
N LEU A 124 -5.32 23.13 -9.54
CA LEU A 124 -5.39 22.02 -10.50
C LEU A 124 -4.01 21.53 -10.90
N ILE A 125 -3.06 22.44 -11.17
CA ILE A 125 -1.68 22.10 -11.51
C ILE A 125 -1.00 21.36 -10.35
N LEU A 126 -1.08 21.90 -9.13
CA LEU A 126 -0.51 21.26 -7.94
C LEU A 126 -1.13 19.90 -7.68
N PHE A 127 -2.46 19.80 -7.82
CA PHE A 127 -3.18 18.55 -7.68
C PHE A 127 -2.69 17.48 -8.65
N MET A 128 -2.48 17.84 -9.92
CA MET A 128 -1.89 16.95 -10.91
C MET A 128 -0.46 16.57 -10.55
N LEU A 129 0.42 17.54 -10.27
CA LEU A 129 1.85 17.31 -10.01
C LEU A 129 2.13 16.49 -8.75
N ALA A 130 1.21 16.45 -7.79
CA ALA A 130 1.34 15.66 -6.56
C ALA A 130 1.47 14.15 -6.83
N SER A 131 0.94 13.64 -7.95
CA SER A 131 1.00 12.21 -8.26
C SER A 131 1.08 11.92 -9.75
N THR A 132 1.92 10.96 -10.12
CA THR A 132 2.10 10.60 -11.53
C THR A 132 0.86 9.98 -12.15
N ILE A 133 0.02 9.28 -11.39
CA ILE A 133 -1.27 8.77 -11.86
C ILE A 133 -2.24 9.91 -12.23
N ARG A 134 -2.23 11.00 -11.46
CA ARG A 134 -3.04 12.20 -11.71
C ARG A 134 -2.59 12.91 -12.99
N LEU A 135 -1.27 13.04 -13.19
CA LEU A 135 -0.69 13.59 -14.43
C LEU A 135 -0.97 12.75 -15.67
N ARG A 136 -1.21 11.44 -15.53
CA ARG A 136 -1.60 10.58 -16.66
C ARG A 136 -3.09 10.70 -16.97
N ILE A 137 -3.94 10.64 -15.95
CA ILE A 137 -5.39 10.50 -16.14
C ILE A 137 -6.10 11.83 -16.38
N ILE A 138 -5.74 12.90 -15.66
CA ILE A 138 -6.48 14.17 -15.75
C ILE A 138 -6.34 14.81 -17.15
N PRO A 139 -5.13 14.93 -17.73
CA PRO A 139 -4.99 15.42 -19.10
C PRO A 139 -5.70 14.52 -20.13
N ALA A 140 -5.69 13.21 -19.92
CA ALA A 140 -6.42 12.26 -20.77
C ALA A 140 -7.94 12.46 -20.69
N ALA A 141 -8.48 12.71 -19.50
CA ALA A 141 -9.90 13.05 -19.32
C ALA A 141 -10.26 14.36 -20.03
N PHE A 142 -9.41 15.39 -19.93
CA PHE A 142 -9.59 16.62 -20.70
C PHE A 142 -9.54 16.36 -22.21
N ALA A 143 -8.61 15.53 -22.69
CA ALA A 143 -8.55 15.16 -24.11
C ALA A 143 -9.83 14.44 -24.56
N ALA A 144 -10.35 13.51 -23.76
CA ALA A 144 -11.63 12.84 -24.05
C ALA A 144 -12.80 13.84 -24.12
N LEU A 145 -12.88 14.78 -23.17
CA LEU A 145 -13.88 15.84 -23.19
C LEU A 145 -13.76 16.74 -24.41
N VAL A 146 -12.52 17.11 -24.81
CA VAL A 146 -12.27 17.90 -26.02
C VAL A 146 -12.73 17.15 -27.26
N PHE A 147 -12.41 15.85 -27.41
CA PHE A 147 -12.88 15.08 -28.56
C PHE A 147 -14.40 14.85 -28.54
N ALA A 148 -15.01 14.65 -27.37
CA ALA A 148 -16.47 14.57 -27.24
C ALA A 148 -17.14 15.90 -27.62
N ALA A 149 -16.59 17.02 -27.16
CA ALA A 149 -17.04 18.35 -27.54
C ALA A 149 -16.83 18.60 -29.03
N LEU A 150 -15.67 18.24 -29.61
CA LEU A 150 -15.39 18.35 -31.04
C LEU A 150 -16.22 17.41 -31.89
N LEU A 151 -16.78 16.32 -31.34
CA LEU A 151 -17.73 15.43 -32.03
C LEU A 151 -19.16 15.97 -31.97
N ALA A 152 -19.53 16.65 -30.89
CA ALA A 152 -20.86 17.25 -30.72
C ALA A 152 -20.98 18.64 -31.36
N ALA A 153 -19.94 19.46 -31.25
CA ALA A 153 -19.87 20.84 -31.71
C ALA A 153 -19.60 21.06 -33.21
N PRO A 154 -19.10 20.12 -34.04
CA PRO A 154 -18.61 20.46 -35.37
C PRO A 154 -19.73 20.55 -36.40
N ILE A 155 -20.98 20.54 -35.97
CA ILE A 155 -22.06 21.06 -36.80
C ILE A 155 -21.89 22.59 -36.90
N TRP A 156 -21.46 23.29 -35.83
CA TRP A 156 -21.51 24.76 -35.77
C TRP A 156 -20.53 25.50 -36.69
N PHE A 157 -19.32 24.99 -36.90
CA PHE A 157 -18.36 25.60 -37.84
C PHE A 157 -18.88 25.51 -39.28
N PHE A 158 -19.45 24.36 -39.64
CA PHE A 158 -20.09 24.13 -40.94
C PHE A 158 -21.56 24.57 -40.99
N LEU A 159 -22.11 25.23 -39.96
CA LEU A 159 -23.44 25.88 -40.02
C LEU A 159 -23.34 27.35 -40.43
N ARG A 160 -22.12 27.91 -40.53
CA ARG A 160 -21.86 29.27 -40.99
C ARG A 160 -20.95 29.21 -42.21
N PRO A 161 -21.51 29.22 -43.44
CA PRO A 161 -20.74 29.14 -44.66
C PRO A 161 -19.67 30.23 -44.70
N ASN A 162 -18.46 29.86 -45.11
CA ASN A 162 -17.36 30.82 -45.21
C ASN A 162 -17.55 31.68 -46.47
N GLU A 163 -17.45 33.01 -46.34
CA GLU A 163 -17.60 33.94 -47.48
C GLU A 163 -16.53 33.77 -48.57
N THR A 164 -15.40 33.12 -48.26
CA THR A 164 -14.28 32.92 -49.18
C THR A 164 -14.19 31.52 -49.80
N VAL A 165 -14.93 30.53 -49.30
CA VAL A 165 -14.89 29.15 -49.79
C VAL A 165 -16.26 28.77 -50.36
N GLY A 166 -16.28 28.21 -51.57
CA GLY A 166 -17.53 27.77 -52.17
C GLY A 166 -18.22 26.70 -51.31
N VAL A 167 -19.52 26.85 -51.08
CA VAL A 167 -20.38 25.93 -50.31
C VAL A 167 -20.15 24.47 -50.71
N GLY A 168 -20.03 24.18 -52.02
CA GLY A 168 -19.74 22.82 -52.50
C GLY A 168 -18.41 22.25 -52.00
N ILE A 169 -17.35 23.06 -51.93
CA ILE A 169 -16.03 22.64 -51.42
C ILE A 169 -16.10 22.46 -49.89
N GLU A 170 -16.79 23.37 -49.20
CA GLU A 170 -16.95 23.34 -47.76
C GLU A 170 -17.69 22.07 -47.28
N TYR A 171 -18.81 21.73 -47.91
CA TYR A 171 -19.64 20.58 -47.48
C TYR A 171 -19.27 19.24 -48.14
N LEU A 172 -18.80 19.21 -49.39
CA LEU A 172 -18.50 17.95 -50.09
C LEU A 172 -17.04 17.51 -49.96
N VAL A 173 -16.13 18.41 -49.56
CA VAL A 173 -14.70 18.11 -49.44
C VAL A 173 -14.20 18.34 -48.01
N LEU A 174 -14.32 19.56 -47.49
CA LEU A 174 -13.74 19.90 -46.20
C LEU A 174 -14.45 19.22 -45.02
N LEU A 175 -15.78 19.19 -45.01
CA LEU A 175 -16.56 18.52 -43.97
C LEU A 175 -16.27 17.01 -43.89
N PRO A 176 -16.32 16.22 -44.99
CA PRO A 176 -15.95 14.82 -44.96
C PRO A 176 -14.50 14.57 -44.50
N VAL A 177 -13.54 15.37 -44.98
CA VAL A 177 -12.13 15.25 -44.55
C VAL A 177 -12.00 15.54 -43.06
N TYR A 178 -12.63 16.61 -42.58
CA TYR A 178 -12.67 16.96 -41.16
C TYR A 178 -13.27 15.82 -40.33
N LEU A 179 -14.42 15.29 -40.72
CA LEU A 179 -15.11 14.21 -40.01
C LEU A 179 -14.27 12.93 -39.98
N ILE A 180 -13.66 12.54 -41.10
CA ILE A 180 -12.79 11.35 -41.17
C ILE A 180 -11.60 11.53 -40.24
N LEU A 181 -10.93 12.69 -40.28
CA LEU A 181 -9.77 12.97 -39.45
C LEU A 181 -10.14 13.04 -37.97
N LEU A 182 -11.26 13.69 -37.63
CA LEU A 182 -11.78 13.78 -36.27
C LEU A 182 -12.13 12.38 -35.73
N ILE A 183 -12.86 11.57 -36.49
CA ILE A 183 -13.21 10.20 -36.10
C ILE A 183 -11.95 9.36 -35.91
N TYR A 184 -10.99 9.44 -36.84
CA TYR A 184 -9.73 8.71 -36.75
C TYR A 184 -8.94 9.09 -35.49
N LEU A 185 -8.75 10.39 -35.24
CA LEU A 185 -8.03 10.89 -34.06
C LEU A 185 -8.78 10.57 -32.76
N SER A 186 -10.10 10.68 -32.76
CA SER A 186 -10.94 10.34 -31.61
C SER A 186 -10.84 8.86 -31.28
N ILE A 187 -11.01 7.95 -32.26
CA ILE A 187 -10.85 6.51 -32.05
C ILE A 187 -9.45 6.18 -31.51
N ARG A 188 -8.40 6.76 -32.08
CA ARG A 188 -7.02 6.51 -31.64
C ARG A 188 -6.77 7.01 -30.21
N THR A 189 -7.28 8.21 -29.88
CA THR A 189 -7.16 8.80 -28.55
C THR A 189 -7.95 7.99 -27.53
N MET A 190 -9.21 7.69 -27.82
CA MET A 190 -10.05 6.89 -26.93
C MET A 190 -9.46 5.50 -26.72
N LYS A 191 -8.96 4.83 -27.78
CA LYS A 191 -8.26 3.55 -27.65
C LYS A 191 -7.07 3.65 -26.69
N PHE A 192 -6.24 4.70 -26.80
CA PHE A 192 -5.13 4.91 -25.87
C PHE A 192 -5.62 5.10 -24.42
N ILE A 193 -6.65 5.92 -24.22
CA ILE A 193 -7.23 6.17 -22.89
C ILE A 193 -7.76 4.87 -22.29
N PHE A 194 -8.54 4.09 -23.05
CA PHE A 194 -9.08 2.81 -22.60
C PHE A 194 -7.99 1.78 -22.29
N ASP A 195 -6.98 1.65 -23.15
CA ASP A 195 -5.96 0.61 -22.99
C ASP A 195 -4.91 0.94 -21.91
N ARG A 196 -4.67 2.23 -21.64
CA ARG A 196 -3.51 2.68 -20.83
C ARG A 196 -3.86 3.52 -19.62
N ILE A 197 -5.00 4.21 -19.61
CA ILE A 197 -5.32 5.23 -18.61
C ILE A 197 -6.47 4.76 -17.71
N LEU A 198 -7.55 4.26 -18.32
CA LEU A 198 -8.74 3.84 -17.59
C LEU A 198 -8.50 2.70 -16.58
N PRO A 199 -7.63 1.71 -16.84
CA PRO A 199 -7.30 0.66 -15.87
C PRO A 199 -6.63 1.20 -14.60
N GLU A 200 -6.06 2.41 -14.63
CA GLU A 200 -5.47 3.08 -13.47
C GLU A 200 -6.52 3.86 -12.66
N GLY A 201 -7.78 3.91 -13.10
CA GLY A 201 -8.87 4.68 -12.50
C GLY A 201 -9.11 4.41 -11.00
N PRO A 202 -9.20 3.15 -10.54
CA PRO A 202 -9.30 2.85 -9.11
C PRO A 202 -8.09 3.36 -8.31
N GLY A 203 -6.89 3.21 -8.88
CA GLY A 203 -5.65 3.71 -8.31
C GLY A 203 -5.66 5.24 -8.16
N LEU A 204 -6.23 5.96 -9.12
CA LEU A 204 -6.41 7.42 -9.04
C LEU A 204 -7.30 7.81 -7.87
N VAL A 205 -8.47 7.19 -7.72
CA VAL A 205 -9.41 7.56 -6.66
C VAL A 205 -8.76 7.34 -5.28
N MET A 206 -8.08 6.22 -5.10
CA MET A 206 -7.35 5.94 -3.86
C MET A 206 -6.21 6.94 -3.64
N ASP A 207 -5.46 7.28 -4.69
CA ASP A 207 -4.40 8.28 -4.64
C ASP A 207 -4.92 9.68 -4.31
N MET A 208 -6.11 10.07 -4.79
CA MET A 208 -6.76 11.34 -4.45
C MET A 208 -7.18 11.43 -2.98
N LEU A 209 -7.45 10.30 -2.33
CA LEU A 209 -7.88 10.21 -0.93
C LEU A 209 -6.71 9.95 0.04
N SER A 210 -5.48 9.87 -0.48
CA SER A 210 -4.28 9.52 0.27
C SER A 210 -3.23 10.62 0.23
N LEU A 211 -2.55 10.84 1.36
CA LEU A 211 -1.33 11.66 1.41
C LEU A 211 -0.08 10.84 1.11
N SER A 212 -0.16 9.52 1.19
CA SER A 212 0.86 8.64 0.62
C SER A 212 0.56 8.57 -0.88
N THR A 213 1.12 9.41 -1.75
CA THR A 213 0.83 9.31 -3.20
C THR A 213 1.75 8.30 -3.90
N GLU A 214 1.47 7.96 -5.17
CA GLU A 214 2.42 7.18 -6.00
C GLU A 214 3.81 7.83 -6.01
N THR A 215 3.89 9.16 -6.00
CA THR A 215 5.17 9.86 -5.96
C THR A 215 5.88 9.66 -4.62
N ILE A 216 5.16 9.72 -3.50
CA ILE A 216 5.72 9.42 -2.17
C ILE A 216 6.26 7.99 -2.16
N ALA A 217 5.49 7.00 -2.62
CA ALA A 217 5.96 5.60 -2.69
C ALA A 217 7.26 5.45 -3.50
N ARG A 218 7.36 6.13 -4.65
CA ARG A 218 8.58 6.13 -5.49
C ARG A 218 9.76 6.78 -4.78
N LYS A 219 9.56 7.90 -4.10
CA LYS A 219 10.61 8.58 -3.33
C LYS A 219 11.05 7.77 -2.12
N SER A 220 10.12 7.15 -1.41
CA SER A 220 10.39 6.23 -0.30
C SER A 220 11.27 5.07 -0.71
N TYR A 221 11.09 4.53 -1.92
CA TYR A 221 12.01 3.51 -2.47
C TYR A 221 13.45 4.03 -2.62
N PHE A 222 13.64 5.26 -3.12
CA PHE A 222 14.99 5.83 -3.25
C PHE A 222 15.61 6.18 -1.89
N GLU A 223 14.83 6.70 -0.95
CA GLU A 223 15.31 6.96 0.41
C GLU A 223 15.67 5.67 1.14
N TYR A 224 14.87 4.62 0.99
CA TYR A 224 15.19 3.29 1.49
C TYR A 224 16.47 2.72 0.87
N ALA A 225 16.67 2.89 -0.44
CA ALA A 225 17.91 2.47 -1.10
C ALA A 225 19.15 3.19 -0.53
N LYS A 226 19.05 4.49 -0.22
CA LYS A 226 20.12 5.24 0.45
C LYS A 226 20.38 4.75 1.87
N ILE A 227 19.34 4.32 2.59
CA ILE A 227 19.51 3.70 3.91
C ILE A 227 20.29 2.39 3.77
N LEU A 228 19.94 1.54 2.81
CA LEU A 228 20.63 0.28 2.56
C LEU A 228 22.11 0.44 2.17
N GLU A 229 22.49 1.56 1.55
CA GLU A 229 23.89 1.90 1.28
C GLU A 229 24.69 2.17 2.57
N LYS A 230 24.03 2.71 3.61
CA LYS A 230 24.64 3.02 4.92
C LYS A 230 24.57 1.83 5.89
N ASP A 231 23.41 1.18 5.97
CA ASP A 231 23.17 0.00 6.81
C ASP A 231 22.53 -1.11 5.97
N ASN A 232 23.36 -2.09 5.67
CA ASN A 232 23.07 -3.09 4.65
C ASN A 232 22.47 -4.38 5.23
N GLN A 233 22.24 -4.42 6.54
CA GLN A 233 21.79 -5.59 7.26
C GLN A 233 20.31 -5.46 7.67
N PRO A 234 19.47 -6.46 7.37
CA PRO A 234 18.08 -6.46 7.81
C PRO A 234 17.98 -6.65 9.32
N VAL A 235 16.97 -6.03 9.93
CA VAL A 235 16.78 -6.02 11.39
C VAL A 235 15.43 -6.61 11.77
N TYR A 236 15.40 -7.41 12.83
CA TYR A 236 14.18 -7.70 13.58
C TYR A 236 14.30 -7.26 15.04
N TYR A 237 13.16 -6.95 15.63
CA TYR A 237 13.04 -6.61 17.04
C TYR A 237 12.36 -7.76 17.80
N GLY A 238 13.11 -8.40 18.69
CA GLY A 238 12.67 -9.57 19.46
C GLY A 238 12.13 -9.19 20.83
N ARG A 239 11.01 -9.79 21.23
CA ARG A 239 10.43 -9.67 22.58
C ARG A 239 10.07 -11.04 23.11
N VAL A 240 10.48 -11.33 24.35
CA VAL A 240 10.14 -12.59 25.04
C VAL A 240 9.14 -12.29 26.15
N VAL A 241 8.02 -13.01 26.15
CA VAL A 241 6.98 -12.90 27.18
C VAL A 241 6.78 -14.26 27.82
N ARG A 242 6.70 -14.31 29.14
CA ARG A 242 6.45 -15.54 29.89
C ARG A 242 5.14 -15.40 30.67
N GLU A 243 4.22 -16.33 30.47
CA GLU A 243 2.88 -16.33 31.07
C GLU A 243 2.54 -17.74 31.57
N GLN A 244 1.57 -17.85 32.49
CA GLN A 244 1.02 -19.14 32.91
C GLN A 244 -0.48 -19.18 32.60
N ASP A 245 -0.96 -20.29 32.03
CA ASP A 245 -2.40 -20.46 31.79
C ASP A 245 -3.16 -20.93 33.04
N ALA A 246 -4.49 -20.99 32.94
CA ALA A 246 -5.36 -21.38 34.07
C ALA A 246 -5.18 -22.86 34.44
N GLU A 247 -4.68 -23.65 33.49
CA GLU A 247 -4.36 -25.07 33.64
C GLU A 247 -2.94 -25.31 34.22
N GLY A 248 -2.18 -24.25 34.51
CA GLY A 248 -0.85 -24.30 35.11
C GLY A 248 0.30 -24.54 34.13
N ASN A 249 0.06 -24.54 32.81
CA ASN A 249 1.11 -24.64 31.81
C ASN A 249 1.88 -23.32 31.69
N ASN A 250 3.20 -23.43 31.57
CA ASN A 250 4.08 -22.29 31.34
C ASN A 250 4.16 -22.02 29.84
N TRP A 251 3.96 -20.77 29.46
CA TRP A 251 4.04 -20.30 28.08
C TRP A 251 5.21 -19.33 27.92
N THR A 252 6.06 -19.58 26.93
CA THR A 252 7.10 -18.63 26.49
C THR A 252 6.77 -18.20 25.07
N ILE A 253 6.59 -16.90 24.86
CA ILE A 253 6.11 -16.31 23.61
C ILE A 253 7.24 -15.46 23.03
N LEU A 254 7.76 -15.88 21.88
CA LEU A 254 8.87 -15.23 21.19
C LEU A 254 8.29 -14.40 20.05
N GLN A 255 8.18 -13.08 20.23
CA GLN A 255 7.66 -12.15 19.24
C GLN A 255 8.80 -11.56 18.42
N TYR A 256 8.66 -11.58 17.09
CA TYR A 256 9.59 -11.02 16.13
C TYR A 256 8.87 -9.91 15.35
N HIS A 257 9.29 -8.66 15.54
CA HIS A 257 8.71 -7.50 14.88
C HIS A 257 9.62 -7.01 13.76
N PHE A 258 9.00 -6.66 12.63
CA PHE A 258 9.69 -6.20 11.42
C PHE A 258 9.17 -4.81 11.05
N PHE A 259 10.10 -3.89 10.81
CA PHE A 259 9.78 -2.54 10.36
C PHE A 259 10.22 -2.34 8.91
N TYR A 260 9.31 -1.84 8.07
CA TYR A 260 9.57 -1.49 6.67
C TYR A 260 9.40 0.02 6.48
N ALA A 261 10.20 0.62 5.60
CA ALA A 261 10.10 2.06 5.34
C ALA A 261 8.77 2.47 4.68
N PHE A 262 8.14 1.57 3.92
CA PHE A 262 6.93 1.87 3.18
C PHE A 262 6.20 0.57 2.81
N ASN A 263 4.87 0.58 2.90
CA ASN A 263 3.97 -0.44 2.34
C ASN A 263 3.54 0.02 0.95
N ASP A 264 3.92 -0.67 -0.12
CA ASP A 264 3.56 -0.30 -1.51
C ASP A 264 2.55 -1.23 -2.16
N TRP A 265 1.70 -1.90 -1.35
CA TRP A 265 0.79 -2.95 -1.80
C TRP A 265 -0.08 -2.55 -3.00
N ARG A 266 -0.60 -1.31 -3.02
CA ARG A 266 -1.35 -0.74 -4.15
C ARG A 266 -0.57 -0.80 -5.47
N LEU A 267 0.71 -0.46 -5.45
CA LEU A 267 1.58 -0.47 -6.63
C LEU A 267 2.16 -1.86 -6.93
N ALA A 268 2.23 -2.73 -5.92
CA ALA A 268 2.93 -4.01 -5.98
C ALA A 268 2.07 -5.18 -6.40
N ALA A 269 0.79 -5.17 -6.01
CA ALA A 269 -0.14 -6.26 -6.24
C ALA A 269 -1.60 -5.77 -6.39
N ASN A 270 -1.77 -4.52 -6.85
CA ASN A 270 -3.08 -3.84 -6.93
C ASN A 270 -3.83 -3.81 -5.59
N GLY A 271 -3.06 -3.79 -4.50
CA GLY A 271 -3.55 -3.80 -3.14
C GLY A 271 -4.43 -2.62 -2.78
N MET A 272 -5.09 -2.75 -1.63
CA MET A 272 -6.01 -1.74 -1.09
C MET A 272 -5.33 -0.60 -0.34
N ASN A 273 -4.03 -0.73 -0.11
CA ASN A 273 -3.30 0.10 0.84
C ASN A 273 -1.91 0.43 0.30
N HIS A 274 -1.40 1.58 0.66
CA HIS A 274 0.02 1.91 0.64
C HIS A 274 0.27 3.06 1.63
N HIS A 275 1.34 3.01 2.39
CA HIS A 275 1.63 4.04 3.39
C HIS A 275 3.09 4.06 3.80
N GLU A 276 3.54 5.22 4.25
CA GLU A 276 4.83 5.35 4.92
C GLU A 276 4.84 4.54 6.22
N GLY A 277 5.96 3.87 6.47
CA GLY A 277 6.18 2.96 7.59
C GLY A 277 5.30 1.71 7.53
N ASP A 278 5.83 0.58 7.98
CA ASP A 278 5.04 -0.63 8.14
C ASP A 278 5.54 -1.49 9.30
N TRP A 279 4.62 -2.02 10.09
CA TRP A 279 4.91 -2.84 11.27
C TRP A 279 4.22 -4.19 11.19
N GLU A 280 5.00 -5.23 10.95
CA GLU A 280 4.55 -6.61 10.89
C GLU A 280 5.18 -7.46 12.00
N MET A 281 4.59 -8.62 12.32
CA MET A 281 5.18 -9.52 13.30
C MET A 281 4.84 -10.99 13.09
N THR A 282 5.74 -11.85 13.55
CA THR A 282 5.45 -13.26 13.78
C THR A 282 5.74 -13.62 15.22
N ALA A 283 5.08 -14.64 15.76
CA ALA A 283 5.37 -15.10 17.11
C ALA A 283 5.43 -16.62 17.20
N VAL A 284 6.45 -17.16 17.88
CA VAL A 284 6.55 -18.59 18.22
C VAL A 284 6.08 -18.78 19.65
N TYR A 285 5.09 -19.65 19.83
CA TYR A 285 4.54 -20.01 21.13
C TYR A 285 5.15 -21.32 21.60
N LEU A 286 5.81 -21.31 22.75
CA LEU A 286 6.29 -22.50 23.44
C LEU A 286 5.35 -22.80 24.60
N LYS A 287 4.88 -24.04 24.71
CA LYS A 287 4.10 -24.56 25.83
C LYS A 287 4.95 -25.57 26.61
N ASN A 288 5.22 -25.29 27.87
CA ASN A 288 6.13 -26.07 28.73
C ASN A 288 7.48 -26.32 28.02
N ASP A 289 8.10 -25.25 27.51
CA ASP A 289 9.36 -25.23 26.77
C ASP A 289 9.37 -26.02 25.44
N SER A 290 8.22 -26.55 25.00
CA SER A 290 8.07 -27.24 23.74
C SER A 290 7.34 -26.37 22.71
N PRO A 291 7.80 -26.28 21.46
CA PRO A 291 7.14 -25.44 20.46
C PRO A 291 5.75 -25.96 20.11
N TYR A 292 4.78 -25.04 20.18
CA TYR A 292 3.35 -25.34 20.06
C TYR A 292 2.76 -24.82 18.75
N ALA A 293 2.95 -23.54 18.44
CA ALA A 293 2.40 -22.91 17.25
C ALA A 293 3.20 -21.66 16.83
N VAL A 294 2.96 -21.21 15.60
CA VAL A 294 3.50 -19.97 15.05
C VAL A 294 2.35 -19.09 14.58
N LEU A 295 2.38 -17.83 15.00
CA LEU A 295 1.49 -16.78 14.55
C LEU A 295 2.12 -15.99 13.41
N PHE A 296 1.31 -15.72 12.40
CA PHE A 296 1.64 -14.92 11.23
C PHE A 296 0.70 -13.71 11.19
N SER A 297 1.22 -12.48 11.32
CA SER A 297 0.41 -11.28 11.20
C SER A 297 -0.10 -11.10 9.77
N GLN A 298 -1.38 -10.73 9.64
CA GLN A 298 -2.00 -10.45 8.35
C GLN A 298 -2.83 -9.18 8.54
N HIS A 299 -2.24 -8.01 8.29
CA HIS A 299 -2.87 -6.71 8.51
C HIS A 299 -3.43 -6.58 9.95
N GLY A 300 -4.73 -6.31 10.09
CA GLY A 300 -5.44 -6.26 11.38
C GLY A 300 -5.80 -7.63 11.96
N ALA A 301 -5.54 -8.72 11.24
CA ALA A 301 -5.82 -10.10 11.62
C ALA A 301 -4.52 -10.88 11.91
N GLY A 302 -4.66 -12.16 12.23
CA GLY A 302 -3.55 -13.08 12.36
C GLY A 302 -3.99 -14.49 12.01
N ASN A 303 -3.08 -15.26 11.43
CA ASN A 303 -3.25 -16.68 11.20
C ASN A 303 -2.33 -17.47 12.13
N LEU A 304 -2.79 -18.61 12.62
CA LEU A 304 -2.06 -19.47 13.54
C LEU A 304 -1.80 -20.82 12.89
N GLU A 305 -0.57 -21.26 12.75
CA GLU A 305 -0.24 -22.60 12.28
C GLU A 305 0.39 -23.41 13.41
N LEU A 306 -0.07 -24.65 13.62
CA LEU A 306 0.52 -25.55 14.62
C LEU A 306 1.95 -25.90 14.21
N TRP A 307 2.84 -26.07 15.20
CA TRP A 307 4.28 -26.24 14.98
C TRP A 307 4.64 -27.41 14.05
N ASP A 308 3.87 -28.50 14.13
CA ASP A 308 4.03 -29.69 13.30
C ASP A 308 3.76 -29.41 11.80
N LYS A 309 2.85 -28.48 11.50
CA LYS A 309 2.44 -28.09 10.14
C LYS A 309 3.21 -26.91 9.57
N VAL A 310 3.90 -26.14 10.42
CA VAL A 310 4.76 -25.02 9.99
C VAL A 310 5.93 -25.55 9.17
N ILE A 311 6.13 -24.96 7.99
CA ILE A 311 7.32 -25.21 7.16
C ILE A 311 8.52 -24.64 7.91
N LYS A 312 9.53 -25.47 8.12
CA LYS A 312 10.79 -25.09 8.77
C LYS A 312 11.91 -25.07 7.73
N ALA A 313 12.89 -24.19 7.93
CA ALA A 313 14.04 -24.15 7.05
C ALA A 313 14.83 -25.46 7.17
N LYS A 314 15.42 -25.90 6.06
CA LYS A 314 16.21 -27.14 6.00
C LYS A 314 17.68 -26.87 6.26
N ASP A 315 18.31 -27.71 7.09
CA ASP A 315 19.76 -27.71 7.24
C ASP A 315 20.45 -28.33 6.02
N LYS A 316 21.79 -28.38 6.04
CA LYS A 316 22.61 -28.96 4.96
C LYS A 316 22.42 -30.48 4.78
N ASN A 317 21.76 -31.14 5.73
CA ASN A 317 21.48 -32.58 5.73
C ASN A 317 19.99 -32.85 5.51
N GLU A 318 19.25 -31.88 4.97
CA GLU A 318 17.82 -31.95 4.66
C GLU A 318 16.89 -32.14 5.89
N LYS A 319 17.40 -31.91 7.11
CA LYS A 319 16.62 -31.98 8.34
C LYS A 319 15.92 -30.67 8.62
N ASP A 320 14.72 -30.76 9.18
CA ASP A 320 14.02 -29.58 9.69
C ASP A 320 14.84 -28.94 10.81
N THR A 321 15.05 -27.63 10.69
CA THR A 321 15.59 -26.79 11.77
C THR A 321 14.45 -26.30 12.67
N THR A 322 14.81 -25.47 13.66
CA THR A 322 13.87 -24.74 14.51
C THR A 322 13.45 -23.38 13.92
N HIS A 323 13.89 -23.03 12.71
CA HIS A 323 13.59 -21.74 12.08
C HIS A 323 12.33 -21.83 11.22
N PRO A 324 11.20 -21.22 11.61
CA PRO A 324 9.98 -21.23 10.80
C PRO A 324 10.16 -20.39 9.54
N VAL A 325 9.67 -20.90 8.40
CA VAL A 325 9.65 -20.17 7.13
C VAL A 325 8.38 -19.33 7.04
N VAL A 326 8.55 -18.05 6.76
CA VAL A 326 7.49 -17.06 6.64
C VAL A 326 7.50 -16.50 5.23
N TYR A 327 6.37 -16.61 4.54
CA TYR A 327 6.19 -16.04 3.21
C TYR A 327 5.61 -14.64 3.34
N VAL A 328 6.36 -13.64 2.91
CA VAL A 328 5.97 -12.23 3.02
C VAL A 328 5.24 -11.82 1.75
N ALA A 329 4.04 -11.28 1.91
CA ALA A 329 3.23 -10.81 0.80
C ALA A 329 3.80 -9.52 0.18
N LEU A 330 3.86 -9.53 -1.15
CA LEU A 330 4.44 -8.47 -1.96
C LEU A 330 3.81 -7.10 -1.68
N GLY A 331 4.62 -6.17 -1.18
CA GLY A 331 4.27 -4.78 -0.88
C GLY A 331 3.39 -4.57 0.36
N SER A 332 2.55 -5.53 0.76
CA SER A 332 1.74 -5.45 1.98
C SER A 332 2.46 -5.91 3.23
N HIS A 333 3.51 -6.72 3.06
CA HIS A 333 4.30 -7.36 4.12
C HIS A 333 3.55 -8.31 5.04
N ALA A 334 2.27 -8.60 4.77
CA ALA A 334 1.51 -9.61 5.50
C ALA A 334 2.22 -10.98 5.45
N ASN A 335 2.18 -11.70 6.55
CA ASN A 335 2.94 -12.93 6.78
C ASN A 335 2.06 -14.18 6.58
N TYR A 336 2.63 -15.18 5.91
CA TYR A 336 1.94 -16.42 5.55
C TYR A 336 2.78 -17.66 5.88
N SER A 337 2.11 -18.73 6.29
CA SER A 337 2.75 -20.02 6.61
C SER A 337 3.13 -20.83 5.38
N LYS A 338 2.56 -20.50 4.22
CA LYS A 338 2.73 -21.20 2.94
C LYS A 338 2.83 -20.20 1.81
N PRO A 339 3.46 -20.58 0.67
CA PRO A 339 3.47 -19.71 -0.49
C PRO A 339 2.09 -19.76 -1.14
N GLU A 340 1.46 -18.60 -1.29
CA GLU A 340 0.10 -18.50 -1.83
C GLU A 340 -0.16 -17.18 -2.57
N ILE A 341 -1.16 -17.23 -3.45
CA ILE A 341 -1.70 -16.04 -4.13
C ILE A 341 -3.17 -15.97 -3.72
N ILE A 342 -3.50 -15.01 -2.87
CA ILE A 342 -4.84 -14.85 -2.32
C ILE A 342 -5.54 -13.72 -3.06
N ARG A 343 -6.79 -13.96 -3.45
CA ARG A 343 -7.63 -13.02 -4.20
C ARG A 343 -8.86 -12.64 -3.39
N THR A 344 -9.28 -11.39 -3.54
CA THR A 344 -9.90 -10.54 -2.51
C THR A 344 -11.31 -10.89 -2.03
N SER A 345 -12.04 -11.87 -2.57
CA SER A 345 -13.39 -12.17 -2.06
C SER A 345 -13.41 -12.58 -0.58
N ASN A 346 -12.29 -13.11 -0.06
CA ASN A 346 -12.22 -13.70 1.29
C ASN A 346 -11.32 -12.93 2.27
N LEU A 347 -10.66 -11.85 1.85
CA LEU A 347 -9.54 -11.27 2.61
C LEU A 347 -9.95 -10.23 3.65
N TYR A 348 -10.86 -9.28 3.36
CA TYR A 348 -11.18 -8.22 4.33
C TYR A 348 -12.59 -7.60 4.17
N SER A 349 -13.10 -7.04 5.27
CA SER A 349 -14.28 -6.17 5.32
C SER A 349 -13.99 -4.80 4.71
N ALA A 350 -13.71 -4.75 3.40
CA ALA A 350 -13.55 -3.51 2.66
C ALA A 350 -14.71 -2.55 2.94
N GLY A 351 -14.44 -1.25 3.00
CA GLY A 351 -15.49 -0.24 3.14
C GLY A 351 -16.45 -0.28 1.94
N ARG A 352 -17.70 0.17 2.12
CA ARG A 352 -18.70 0.24 1.03
C ARG A 352 -18.18 1.00 -0.21
N VAL A 353 -17.42 2.06 0.01
CA VAL A 353 -16.82 2.88 -1.05
C VAL A 353 -15.85 2.07 -1.89
N GLN A 354 -14.94 1.32 -1.25
CA GLN A 354 -13.94 0.52 -1.95
C GLN A 354 -14.59 -0.60 -2.78
N ARG A 355 -15.60 -1.31 -2.23
CA ARG A 355 -16.32 -2.35 -2.98
C ARG A 355 -17.03 -1.80 -4.21
N PHE A 356 -17.64 -0.62 -4.07
CA PHE A 356 -18.25 0.08 -5.20
C PHE A 356 -17.23 0.45 -6.29
N LEU A 357 -16.04 0.93 -5.91
CA LEU A 357 -15.00 1.28 -6.89
C LEU A 357 -14.54 0.08 -7.72
N TYR A 358 -14.43 -1.10 -7.13
CA TYR A 358 -14.06 -2.32 -7.87
C TYR A 358 -15.18 -2.88 -8.72
N TRP A 359 -16.40 -2.82 -8.23
CA TRP A 359 -17.54 -3.14 -9.05
C TRP A 359 -17.62 -2.21 -10.27
N MET A 360 -17.37 -0.91 -10.08
CA MET A 360 -17.32 0.07 -11.16
C MET A 360 -16.15 -0.20 -12.13
N ASP A 361 -14.95 -0.52 -11.64
CA ASP A 361 -13.80 -0.93 -12.47
C ASP A 361 -14.15 -2.14 -13.35
N GLY A 362 -14.72 -3.18 -12.73
CA GLY A 362 -15.17 -4.39 -13.41
C GLY A 362 -16.25 -4.11 -14.44
N LEU A 363 -17.23 -3.29 -14.10
CA LEU A 363 -18.30 -2.87 -15.02
C LEU A 363 -17.73 -2.11 -16.22
N ILE A 364 -16.80 -1.18 -16.00
CA ILE A 364 -16.16 -0.41 -17.06
C ILE A 364 -15.38 -1.32 -18.02
N HIS A 365 -14.56 -2.22 -17.49
CA HIS A 365 -13.78 -3.18 -18.29
C HIS A 365 -14.69 -4.17 -19.02
N TYR A 366 -15.78 -4.59 -18.38
CA TYR A 366 -16.78 -5.46 -18.98
C TYR A 366 -17.51 -4.78 -20.16
N LEU A 367 -17.98 -3.54 -19.96
CA LEU A 367 -18.57 -2.73 -21.02
C LEU A 367 -17.55 -2.57 -22.16
N PHE A 368 -16.27 -2.32 -21.84
CA PHE A 368 -15.23 -2.27 -22.85
C PHE A 368 -15.09 -3.58 -23.61
N LEU A 369 -15.08 -4.75 -22.98
CA LEU A 369 -15.02 -6.04 -23.69
C LEU A 369 -16.18 -6.23 -24.66
N ILE A 370 -17.38 -5.76 -24.29
CA ILE A 370 -18.55 -5.76 -25.18
C ILE A 370 -18.30 -4.84 -26.38
N PHE A 371 -17.83 -3.62 -26.14
CA PHE A 371 -17.64 -2.61 -27.20
C PHE A 371 -16.29 -2.71 -27.92
N ASN A 372 -15.41 -3.64 -27.50
CA ASN A 372 -14.09 -3.85 -28.09
C ASN A 372 -14.24 -4.26 -29.57
N PRO A 373 -13.44 -3.69 -30.49
CA PRO A 373 -13.42 -4.10 -31.89
C PRO A 373 -12.91 -5.54 -32.11
N SER A 374 -12.22 -6.16 -31.14
CA SER A 374 -11.86 -7.59 -31.20
C SER A 374 -13.09 -8.47 -31.04
N GLN A 375 -13.44 -9.23 -32.09
CA GLN A 375 -14.55 -10.19 -32.04
C GLN A 375 -14.34 -11.29 -31.00
N LYS A 376 -13.09 -11.65 -30.69
CA LYS A 376 -12.75 -12.72 -29.75
C LYS A 376 -13.02 -12.32 -28.30
N ALA A 377 -12.59 -11.12 -27.90
CA ALA A 377 -12.86 -10.56 -26.58
C ALA A 377 -14.37 -10.44 -26.31
N ARG A 378 -15.13 -9.98 -27.31
CA ARG A 378 -16.60 -9.88 -27.24
C ARG A 378 -17.26 -11.25 -27.06
N GLN A 379 -16.79 -12.28 -27.78
CA GLN A 379 -17.32 -13.64 -27.65
C GLN A 379 -17.03 -14.27 -26.28
N ILE A 380 -15.88 -13.98 -25.66
CA ILE A 380 -15.55 -14.44 -24.30
C ILE A 380 -16.49 -13.81 -23.27
N ALA A 381 -16.66 -12.48 -23.32
CA ALA A 381 -17.57 -11.77 -22.42
C ALA A 381 -19.03 -12.24 -22.56
N LEU A 382 -19.49 -12.49 -23.80
CA LEU A 382 -20.84 -13.03 -24.05
C LEU A 382 -21.01 -14.48 -23.56
N LYS A 383 -19.96 -15.30 -23.67
CA LYS A 383 -19.97 -16.71 -23.23
C LYS A 383 -19.93 -16.83 -21.71
N GLU A 384 -19.17 -15.99 -21.02
CA GLU A 384 -19.21 -15.91 -19.54
C GLU A 384 -20.57 -15.42 -19.05
N LEU A 385 -21.18 -14.43 -19.72
CA LEU A 385 -22.53 -13.94 -19.40
C LEU A 385 -23.62 -15.01 -19.56
N THR A 386 -23.45 -15.95 -20.49
CA THR A 386 -24.40 -17.06 -20.67
C THR A 386 -24.11 -18.24 -19.75
N ALA A 387 -22.85 -18.45 -19.35
CA ALA A 387 -22.44 -19.55 -18.48
C ALA A 387 -22.63 -19.25 -16.98
N SER A 388 -22.54 -17.99 -16.58
CA SER A 388 -22.79 -17.55 -15.22
C SER A 388 -24.14 -16.84 -15.16
N HIS A 389 -25.09 -17.34 -14.38
CA HIS A 389 -26.33 -16.63 -14.06
C HIS A 389 -26.02 -15.43 -13.12
N THR A 390 -25.05 -14.60 -13.48
CA THR A 390 -24.55 -13.50 -12.65
C THR A 390 -25.55 -12.37 -12.57
N ASN A 391 -25.93 -12.02 -11.35
CA ASN A 391 -26.61 -10.75 -11.08
C ASN A 391 -25.59 -9.62 -11.24
N PHE A 392 -25.65 -8.83 -12.32
CA PHE A 392 -24.71 -7.73 -12.59
C PHE A 392 -24.72 -6.62 -11.52
N LEU A 393 -25.74 -6.57 -10.67
CA LEU A 393 -25.82 -5.66 -9.53
C LEU A 393 -25.12 -6.21 -8.28
N ALA A 394 -24.68 -7.47 -8.30
CA ALA A 394 -23.90 -8.04 -7.21
C ALA A 394 -22.47 -7.50 -7.23
N GLU A 395 -21.94 -7.17 -6.04
CA GLU A 395 -20.61 -6.59 -5.89
C GLU A 395 -19.49 -7.52 -6.40
N ASP A 396 -19.74 -8.83 -6.51
CA ASP A 396 -18.80 -9.87 -6.93
C ASP A 396 -18.97 -10.34 -8.39
N ALA A 397 -19.93 -9.77 -9.15
CA ALA A 397 -20.31 -10.26 -10.48
C ALA A 397 -19.15 -10.36 -11.47
N PHE A 398 -18.12 -9.52 -11.31
CA PHE A 398 -16.99 -9.43 -12.24
C PHE A 398 -15.72 -10.15 -11.76
N ILE A 399 -15.70 -10.67 -10.53
CA ILE A 399 -14.49 -11.20 -9.87
C ILE A 399 -13.84 -12.36 -10.64
N TYR A 400 -14.65 -13.18 -11.31
CA TYR A 400 -14.17 -14.39 -11.98
C TYR A 400 -14.01 -14.24 -13.50
N MET A 401 -14.42 -13.12 -14.07
CA MET A 401 -14.41 -12.91 -15.52
C MET A 401 -12.99 -12.75 -16.08
N ARG A 402 -12.75 -13.25 -17.29
CA ARG A 402 -11.45 -13.18 -17.97
C ARG A 402 -11.50 -12.64 -19.41
N ASP A 403 -10.40 -12.06 -19.88
CA ASP A 403 -10.19 -11.56 -21.23
C ASP A 403 -9.60 -12.63 -22.19
N GLU A 404 -9.30 -12.23 -23.43
CA GLU A 404 -8.78 -13.10 -24.49
C GLU A 404 -7.37 -13.68 -24.27
N ALA A 405 -6.65 -13.17 -23.27
CA ALA A 405 -5.34 -13.61 -22.86
C ALA A 405 -5.35 -14.22 -21.44
N ASP A 406 -6.54 -14.59 -20.95
CA ASP A 406 -6.77 -15.18 -19.62
C ASP A 406 -6.43 -14.20 -18.47
N HIS A 407 -6.41 -12.90 -18.77
CA HIS A 407 -6.31 -11.85 -17.77
C HIS A 407 -7.67 -11.62 -17.14
N TYR A 408 -7.73 -11.37 -15.84
CA TYR A 408 -8.99 -11.05 -15.20
C TYR A 408 -9.48 -9.68 -15.65
N VAL A 409 -10.78 -9.58 -15.90
CA VAL A 409 -11.45 -8.33 -16.32
C VAL A 409 -11.45 -7.31 -15.20
N VAL A 410 -11.44 -7.78 -13.94
CA VAL A 410 -11.24 -6.95 -12.76
C VAL A 410 -9.80 -7.02 -12.32
N SER A 411 -9.21 -5.85 -12.11
CA SER A 411 -7.96 -5.72 -11.36
C SER A 411 -8.26 -5.94 -9.87
N LEU A 412 -8.45 -7.19 -9.46
CA LEU A 412 -8.69 -7.47 -8.04
C LEU A 412 -7.42 -7.23 -7.23
N PRO A 413 -7.53 -6.69 -6.02
CA PRO A 413 -6.41 -6.71 -5.10
C PRO A 413 -5.96 -8.15 -4.86
N MET A 414 -4.66 -8.33 -4.71
CA MET A 414 -4.08 -9.65 -4.48
C MET A 414 -3.04 -9.56 -3.38
N GLU A 415 -3.00 -10.59 -2.55
CA GLU A 415 -1.85 -10.83 -1.69
C GLU A 415 -1.00 -11.94 -2.31
N ILE A 416 0.26 -11.62 -2.58
CA ILE A 416 1.17 -12.49 -3.33
C ILE A 416 2.33 -12.83 -2.41
N ALA A 417 2.24 -13.97 -1.73
CA ALA A 417 3.30 -14.51 -0.88
C ALA A 417 4.06 -15.61 -1.64
N SER A 418 4.71 -15.26 -2.76
CA SER A 418 5.30 -16.26 -3.68
C SER A 418 6.56 -16.95 -3.14
N GLY A 419 7.37 -16.21 -2.36
CA GLY A 419 8.68 -16.65 -1.87
C GLY A 419 9.75 -16.88 -2.95
N ASP A 420 9.50 -16.49 -4.20
CA ASP A 420 10.36 -16.78 -5.36
C ASP A 420 11.53 -15.80 -5.57
N GLY A 421 11.70 -14.83 -4.66
CA GLY A 421 12.61 -13.70 -4.82
C GLY A 421 13.83 -13.73 -3.94
N PHE A 422 13.68 -13.20 -2.73
CA PHE A 422 14.78 -12.96 -1.79
C PHE A 422 14.49 -13.61 -0.43
N ARG A 423 15.55 -13.87 0.34
CA ARG A 423 15.47 -14.65 1.57
C ARG A 423 16.35 -14.02 2.65
N ILE A 424 15.79 -13.85 3.84
CA ILE A 424 16.44 -13.27 5.03
C ILE A 424 16.36 -14.27 6.19
N GLY A 425 17.41 -14.39 6.99
CA GLY A 425 17.55 -15.31 8.12
C GLY A 425 18.47 -16.49 7.82
N TYR A 426 18.32 -17.58 8.59
CA TYR A 426 19.09 -18.82 8.47
C TYR A 426 19.25 -19.29 7.02
N GLN A 427 20.46 -19.41 6.46
CA GLN A 427 20.65 -19.63 5.00
C GLN A 427 20.28 -21.03 4.46
N GLY A 428 20.58 -22.12 5.18
CA GLY A 428 20.09 -23.49 4.88
C GLY A 428 20.18 -23.99 3.43
N GLU A 429 19.39 -25.02 3.12
CA GLU A 429 19.13 -25.49 1.74
C GLU A 429 17.79 -24.94 1.21
N ASN A 430 17.83 -23.74 0.64
CA ASN A 430 16.64 -22.98 0.25
C ASN A 430 15.90 -23.47 -1.02
N LEU A 431 16.55 -24.29 -1.85
CA LEU A 431 15.95 -24.82 -3.09
C LEU A 431 14.84 -25.85 -2.83
N ARG A 432 14.78 -26.39 -1.61
CA ARG A 432 13.80 -27.40 -1.19
C ARG A 432 12.55 -26.81 -0.56
N GLU A 433 12.60 -25.53 -0.17
CA GLU A 433 11.44 -24.80 0.36
C GLU A 433 10.44 -24.51 -0.80
N PRO A 434 9.14 -24.75 -0.63
CA PRO A 434 8.17 -24.54 -1.70
C PRO A 434 8.09 -23.06 -2.09
N VAL A 435 7.82 -22.80 -3.37
CA VAL A 435 7.57 -21.45 -3.92
C VAL A 435 6.43 -21.52 -4.91
N VAL A 436 5.67 -20.44 -5.01
CA VAL A 436 4.72 -20.25 -6.11
C VAL A 436 5.38 -19.35 -7.13
N LYS A 437 5.62 -19.85 -8.35
CA LYS A 437 6.07 -18.99 -9.43
C LYS A 437 4.92 -18.06 -9.79
N SER A 438 5.13 -16.76 -9.65
CA SER A 438 4.20 -15.75 -10.13
C SER A 438 3.86 -16.05 -11.61
N THR A 439 2.57 -16.10 -11.96
CA THR A 439 2.11 -16.44 -13.33
C THR A 439 2.55 -15.36 -14.33
N SER A 440 2.57 -15.68 -15.62
CA SER A 440 3.03 -14.77 -16.70
C SER A 440 2.37 -13.38 -16.66
N TYR A 441 1.09 -13.30 -16.30
CA TYR A 441 0.35 -12.04 -16.18
C TYR A 441 0.83 -11.18 -15.00
N LEU A 442 0.88 -11.76 -13.80
CA LEU A 442 1.39 -11.12 -12.58
C LEU A 442 2.86 -10.68 -12.75
N LYS A 443 3.66 -11.51 -13.43
CA LYS A 443 5.03 -11.15 -13.81
C LYS A 443 5.08 -9.94 -14.74
N ARG A 444 4.23 -9.88 -15.75
CA ARG A 444 4.28 -8.81 -16.76
C ARG A 444 3.83 -7.45 -16.24
N VAL A 445 2.89 -7.41 -15.30
CA VAL A 445 2.33 -6.16 -14.76
C VAL A 445 3.08 -5.70 -13.50
N MET A 446 3.53 -6.62 -12.64
CA MET A 446 4.05 -6.29 -11.29
C MET A 446 5.53 -6.63 -11.06
N SER A 447 6.22 -7.34 -11.97
CA SER A 447 7.56 -7.90 -11.68
C SER A 447 8.78 -7.16 -12.22
N ASP A 448 8.62 -6.25 -13.20
CA ASP A 448 9.72 -5.44 -13.73
C ASP A 448 9.91 -4.13 -12.95
N ARG A 449 9.83 -4.23 -11.61
CA ARG A 449 10.10 -3.12 -10.72
C ARG A 449 11.60 -3.05 -10.45
N LYS A 450 12.16 -1.84 -10.46
CA LYS A 450 13.49 -1.61 -9.87
C LYS A 450 13.41 -2.00 -8.39
N VAL A 451 14.33 -2.86 -7.95
CA VAL A 451 14.44 -3.36 -6.58
C VAL A 451 15.85 -3.15 -6.06
N THR A 452 15.98 -2.85 -4.77
CA THR A 452 17.26 -2.76 -4.06
C THR A 452 17.18 -3.73 -2.88
N ARG A 453 18.09 -4.70 -2.84
CA ARG A 453 18.09 -5.77 -1.82
C ARG A 453 19.22 -5.55 -0.83
N PRO A 454 19.04 -5.88 0.46
CA PRO A 454 20.16 -5.91 1.38
C PRO A 454 21.17 -6.96 0.89
N PRO A 455 22.48 -6.64 0.84
CA PRO A 455 23.51 -7.59 0.43
C PRO A 455 23.73 -8.67 1.50
N VAL A 456 23.52 -8.34 2.77
CA VAL A 456 23.55 -9.28 3.89
C VAL A 456 22.17 -9.90 4.05
N LYS A 457 22.13 -11.21 4.32
CA LYS A 457 20.87 -11.94 4.48
C LYS A 457 20.61 -12.35 5.92
N GLU A 458 21.63 -12.33 6.76
CA GLU A 458 21.58 -12.64 8.17
C GLU A 458 20.96 -11.49 8.96
N TRP A 459 20.18 -11.85 9.98
CA TRP A 459 19.53 -10.87 10.84
C TRP A 459 20.52 -10.11 11.72
N ARG A 460 20.31 -8.79 11.84
CA ARG A 460 20.66 -8.10 13.08
C ARG A 460 19.49 -8.24 14.04
N ARG A 461 19.81 -8.65 15.27
CA ARG A 461 18.83 -8.95 16.31
C ARG A 461 18.85 -7.84 17.35
N VAL A 462 17.70 -7.25 17.63
CA VAL A 462 17.55 -6.23 18.68
C VAL A 462 16.51 -6.71 19.69
N VAL A 463 16.89 -6.90 20.95
CA VAL A 463 15.96 -7.33 22.00
C VAL A 463 15.29 -6.12 22.62
N LEU A 464 13.95 -6.12 22.70
CA LEU A 464 13.12 -5.03 23.22
C LEU A 464 13.03 -5.01 24.75
N ASN A 465 14.09 -5.41 25.44
CA ASN A 465 14.19 -5.40 26.89
C ASN A 465 15.56 -4.85 27.32
N PRO A 466 15.64 -3.62 27.88
CA PRO A 466 14.54 -2.69 28.12
C PRO A 466 13.89 -2.18 26.81
N GLU A 467 12.63 -1.73 26.89
CA GLU A 467 11.94 -1.15 25.74
C GLU A 467 12.63 0.15 25.29
N PRO A 468 13.05 0.30 24.02
CA PRO A 468 13.54 1.57 23.52
C PRO A 468 12.42 2.61 23.44
N ASP A 469 12.78 3.88 23.58
CA ASP A 469 11.86 5.03 23.65
C ASP A 469 10.78 5.03 22.55
N TRP A 470 11.14 4.67 21.32
CA TRP A 470 10.21 4.66 20.19
C TRP A 470 9.08 3.62 20.32
N VAL A 471 9.24 2.57 21.14
CA VAL A 471 8.15 1.60 21.42
C VAL A 471 6.98 2.28 22.12
N ASN A 472 7.26 3.33 22.89
CA ASN A 472 6.25 4.08 23.62
C ASN A 472 5.54 5.15 22.80
N TYR A 473 5.98 5.40 21.56
CA TYR A 473 5.35 6.34 20.65
C TYR A 473 3.95 5.88 20.25
N LYS A 474 2.95 6.73 20.52
CA LYS A 474 1.53 6.41 20.29
C LYS A 474 0.95 7.00 19.00
N GLY A 475 1.74 7.78 18.27
CA GLY A 475 1.34 8.38 17.00
C GLY A 475 1.38 7.40 15.82
N LEU A 476 1.16 7.93 14.62
CA LEU A 476 1.24 7.17 13.37
C LEU A 476 2.67 7.16 12.82
N TRP A 477 3.09 6.03 12.27
CA TRP A 477 4.41 5.81 11.66
C TRP A 477 4.47 6.19 10.18
N GLY A 478 3.70 7.21 9.79
CA GLY A 478 3.58 7.70 8.43
C GLY A 478 2.46 8.73 8.35
N VAL A 479 2.35 9.43 7.22
CA VAL A 479 1.35 10.49 7.03
C VAL A 479 -0.09 10.04 7.32
N LYS A 480 -0.90 10.98 7.81
CA LYS A 480 -2.33 10.76 8.08
C LYS A 480 -3.16 11.09 6.84
N SER A 481 -3.84 10.09 6.29
CA SER A 481 -4.71 10.20 5.12
C SER A 481 -6.20 10.29 5.49
N LEU A 482 -7.06 10.58 4.52
CA LEU A 482 -8.52 10.59 4.73
C LEU A 482 -9.07 9.18 4.99
N LEU A 483 -8.49 8.18 4.32
CA LEU A 483 -8.76 6.77 4.57
C LEU A 483 -7.83 6.26 5.68
N SER A 484 -8.40 5.54 6.64
CA SER A 484 -7.63 4.99 7.76
C SER A 484 -6.56 4.02 7.31
N ASP A 485 -6.87 3.21 6.30
CA ASP A 485 -5.97 2.15 5.84
C ASP A 485 -4.76 2.78 5.12
N GLU A 486 -4.99 3.86 4.36
CA GLU A 486 -3.96 4.68 3.67
C GLU A 486 -3.13 5.57 4.60
N SER A 487 -3.43 5.58 5.89
CA SER A 487 -2.68 6.33 6.90
C SER A 487 -1.59 5.43 7.48
N GLY A 488 -0.43 6.01 7.79
CA GLY A 488 0.67 5.31 8.45
C GLY A 488 0.19 4.46 9.64
N PRO A 489 0.77 3.28 9.87
CA PRO A 489 0.31 2.36 10.90
C PRO A 489 0.71 2.87 12.29
N PRO A 490 0.00 2.47 13.35
CA PRO A 490 0.50 2.71 14.70
C PRO A 490 1.62 1.72 15.01
N GLY A 491 2.44 2.04 16.02
CA GLY A 491 3.57 1.20 16.45
C GLY A 491 3.15 -0.20 16.92
N PRO A 492 4.13 -1.05 17.30
CA PRO A 492 3.86 -2.44 17.66
C PRO A 492 3.04 -2.59 18.95
N LYS A 493 3.20 -1.66 19.90
CA LYS A 493 2.55 -1.66 21.23
C LYS A 493 1.14 -1.09 21.23
N TRP A 494 0.88 -0.05 20.43
CA TRP A 494 -0.33 0.78 20.54
C TRP A 494 -1.29 0.56 19.36
N ALA A 495 -2.59 0.66 19.62
CA ALA A 495 -3.63 0.67 18.60
C ALA A 495 -3.68 2.04 17.88
N ARG A 496 -4.42 2.11 16.77
CA ARG A 496 -4.59 3.36 16.02
C ARG A 496 -5.34 4.37 16.92
N PRO A 497 -4.89 5.63 17.01
CA PRO A 497 -5.61 6.66 17.75
C PRO A 497 -7.04 6.82 17.19
N ASP A 498 -8.03 6.95 18.09
CA ASP A 498 -9.39 7.30 17.69
C ASP A 498 -9.49 8.79 17.28
N LYS A 499 -10.69 9.24 16.92
CA LYS A 499 -10.91 10.65 16.53
C LYS A 499 -10.65 11.65 17.67
N ALA A 500 -10.70 11.19 18.92
CA ALA A 500 -10.39 11.96 20.12
C ALA A 500 -8.94 11.77 20.59
N PHE A 501 -8.11 11.07 19.80
CA PHE A 501 -6.73 10.71 20.11
C PHE A 501 -6.56 9.79 21.32
N ASN A 502 -7.60 9.07 21.75
CA ASN A 502 -7.48 8.00 22.72
C ASN A 502 -6.83 6.77 22.08
N ILE A 503 -5.98 6.09 22.84
CA ILE A 503 -5.19 4.96 22.37
C ILE A 503 -5.19 3.87 23.44
N ASN A 504 -5.49 2.66 23.00
CA ASN A 504 -5.39 1.46 23.83
C ASN A 504 -4.17 0.63 23.41
N PRO A 505 -3.53 -0.10 24.34
CA PRO A 505 -2.55 -1.11 23.97
C PRO A 505 -3.17 -2.16 23.05
N ARG A 506 -2.36 -2.76 22.17
CA ARG A 506 -2.82 -3.89 21.35
C ARG A 506 -2.88 -5.15 22.21
N VAL A 507 -3.96 -5.93 22.10
CA VAL A 507 -4.11 -7.22 22.80
C VAL A 507 -2.92 -8.14 22.53
N ARG A 508 -2.44 -8.20 21.28
CA ARG A 508 -1.26 -8.99 20.88
C ARG A 508 0.05 -8.58 21.55
N TRP A 509 0.13 -7.36 22.10
CA TRP A 509 1.30 -6.88 22.84
C TRP A 509 1.13 -7.09 24.35
N GLU A 510 -0.02 -6.68 24.89
CA GLU A 510 -0.31 -6.68 26.33
C GLU A 510 -0.66 -8.07 26.87
N LYS A 511 -1.43 -8.86 26.09
CA LYS A 511 -1.96 -10.16 26.48
C LYS A 511 -1.81 -11.18 25.34
N PRO A 512 -0.57 -11.52 24.92
CA PRO A 512 -0.33 -12.37 23.76
C PRO A 512 -0.86 -13.80 23.89
N LEU A 513 -1.01 -14.35 25.10
CA LEU A 513 -1.66 -15.66 25.31
C LEU A 513 -3.19 -15.59 25.14
N GLU A 514 -3.83 -14.51 25.60
CA GLU A 514 -5.26 -14.27 25.34
C GLU A 514 -5.52 -14.15 23.83
N TRP A 515 -4.63 -13.44 23.13
CA TRP A 515 -4.70 -13.33 21.67
C TRP A 515 -4.59 -14.69 20.97
N LEU A 516 -3.68 -15.57 21.40
CA LEU A 516 -3.57 -16.94 20.88
C LEU A 516 -4.91 -17.68 21.00
N ARG A 517 -5.52 -17.66 22.19
CA ARG A 517 -6.81 -18.33 22.45
C ARG A 517 -7.95 -17.79 21.57
N MET A 518 -7.96 -16.48 21.33
CA MET A 518 -8.94 -15.86 20.42
C MET A 518 -8.80 -16.39 18.99
N LEU A 519 -7.57 -16.55 18.49
CA LEU A 519 -7.32 -17.08 17.15
C LEU A 519 -7.67 -18.57 17.04
N GLU A 520 -7.36 -19.38 18.05
CA GLU A 520 -7.74 -20.80 18.08
C GLU A 520 -9.26 -20.99 18.02
N LYS A 521 -10.01 -20.18 18.78
CA LYS A 521 -11.48 -20.20 18.75
C LYS A 521 -12.05 -19.84 17.39
N ASN A 522 -11.40 -18.93 16.67
CA ASN A 522 -11.84 -18.51 15.33
C ASN A 522 -11.53 -19.57 14.26
N LYS A 523 -10.48 -20.39 14.41
CA LYS A 523 -10.18 -21.51 13.50
C LYS A 523 -11.11 -22.72 13.66
N GLY A 524 -11.73 -22.87 14.83
CA GLY A 524 -12.69 -23.95 15.11
C GLY A 524 -14.12 -23.67 14.63
N ARG A 525 -14.35 -22.53 13.97
CA ARG A 525 -15.61 -22.15 13.30
C ARG A 525 -15.39 -22.18 11.81
#